data_AF-A0A7X9E7D5-F1
#
_entry.id   AF-A0A7X9E7D5-F1
#
_cell.length_a   1.000
_cell.length_b   1.000
_cell.length_c   1.000
_cell.angle_alpha   90.00
_cell.angle_beta   90.00
_cell.angle_gamma   90.00
#
_symmetry.space_group_name_H-M   'P 1'
#
loop_
_entity.id
_entity.type
_entity.pdbx_description
1 polymer ?
#
loop_
_entity_poly.entity_id
_entity_poly.type
_entity_poly.pdbx_seq_one_letter_code
_entity_poly.pdbx_strand_id
1 'polypeptide(L)'
;MFTNVNNCRFFLFDYLSLSQFVVLSILILLAFSFFYVKNYKGELLGNVGFGLIVIGGMMNLSQWSKYGCVHDFINFFGLFFFNHYDLMITIGIILVVITIWKKK
;
A
#
# COMPACT_ATOMS: atom_id res chain seq x y z
N MET A 1 17.83 -13.17 1.13
CA MET A 1 17.17 -14.49 1.02
C MET A 1 15.86 -14.26 0.29
N PHE A 2 15.84 -14.48 -1.03
CA PHE A 2 14.66 -14.28 -1.87
C PHE A 2 13.95 -15.62 -2.04
N THR A 3 12.66 -15.68 -1.74
CA THR A 3 11.83 -16.88 -1.87
C THR A 3 10.47 -16.44 -2.40
N ASN A 4 10.07 -16.95 -3.55
CA ASN A 4 8.84 -16.52 -4.21
C ASN A 4 7.62 -17.18 -3.55
N VAL A 5 6.77 -16.38 -2.91
CA VAL A 5 5.56 -16.80 -2.22
C VAL A 5 4.39 -16.00 -2.77
N ASN A 6 3.33 -16.68 -3.21
CA ASN A 6 2.09 -16.02 -3.61
C ASN A 6 1.19 -15.89 -2.38
N ASN A 7 1.01 -14.66 -1.91
CA ASN A 7 0.10 -14.36 -0.83
C ASN A 7 -1.31 -14.14 -1.39
N CYS A 8 -2.15 -15.15 -1.21
CA CYS A 8 -3.54 -15.15 -1.70
C CYS A 8 -4.55 -14.86 -0.57
N ARG A 9 -4.09 -14.64 0.66
CA ARG A 9 -4.95 -14.33 1.80
C ARG A 9 -4.95 -12.83 2.06
N PHE A 10 -5.94 -12.15 1.51
CA PHE A 10 -6.17 -10.73 1.80
C PHE A 10 -6.81 -10.54 3.17
N PHE A 11 -6.80 -9.30 3.67
CA PHE A 11 -7.42 -8.94 4.95
C PHE A 11 -8.94 -9.20 4.90
N LEU A 12 -9.48 -9.89 5.92
CA LEU A 12 -10.89 -10.32 5.99
C LEU A 12 -11.31 -11.28 4.86
N PHE A 13 -10.39 -12.13 4.39
CA PHE A 13 -10.66 -13.16 3.37
C PHE A 13 -11.90 -14.02 3.68
N ASP A 14 -12.15 -14.32 4.96
CA ASP A 14 -13.30 -15.15 5.37
C ASP A 14 -14.66 -14.43 5.27
N TYR A 15 -14.64 -13.09 5.12
CA TYR A 15 -15.86 -12.24 5.13
C TYR A 15 -16.09 -11.49 3.82
N LEU A 16 -15.04 -11.24 3.04
CA LEU A 16 -15.09 -10.46 1.81
C LEU A 16 -14.69 -11.33 0.62
N SER A 17 -15.42 -11.19 -0.48
CA SER A 17 -14.94 -11.71 -1.78
C SER A 17 -13.77 -10.86 -2.30
N LEU A 18 -12.92 -11.44 -3.14
CA LEU A 18 -11.78 -10.75 -3.75
C LEU A 18 -12.20 -9.43 -4.42
N SER A 19 -13.31 -9.43 -5.17
CA SER A 19 -13.83 -8.23 -5.84
C SER A 19 -14.22 -7.14 -4.84
N GLN A 20 -14.87 -7.50 -3.74
CA GLN A 20 -15.23 -6.55 -2.67
C GLN A 20 -13.98 -5.98 -2.00
N PHE A 21 -12.97 -6.82 -1.72
CA PHE A 21 -11.70 -6.39 -1.17
C PHE A 21 -10.96 -5.40 -2.09
N VAL A 22 -10.88 -5.69 -3.39
CA VAL A 22 -10.24 -4.81 -4.38
C VAL A 22 -10.98 -3.48 -4.48
N VAL A 23 -12.31 -3.49 -4.59
CA VAL A 23 -13.13 -2.27 -4.65
C VAL A 23 -12.96 -1.44 -3.38
N LEU A 24 -13.04 -2.05 -2.19
CA LEU A 24 -12.86 -1.36 -0.92
C LEU A 24 -11.47 -0.72 -0.83
N SER A 25 -10.44 -1.45 -1.23
CA SER A 25 -9.06 -0.96 -1.21
C SER A 25 -8.84 0.22 -2.17
N ILE A 26 -9.47 0.20 -3.35
CA ILE A 26 -9.48 1.34 -4.28
C ILE A 26 -10.18 2.54 -3.63
N LEU A 27 -11.34 2.34 -3.00
CA LEU A 27 -12.06 3.41 -2.31
C LEU A 27 -11.23 4.03 -1.18
N ILE A 28 -10.54 3.22 -0.39
CA ILE A 28 -9.63 3.69 0.66
C ILE A 28 -8.48 4.51 0.05
N LEU A 29 -7.85 4.03 -1.02
CA LEU A 29 -6.76 4.74 -1.67
C LEU A 29 -7.22 6.09 -2.26
N LEU A 30 -8.41 6.14 -2.85
CA LEU A 30 -9.02 7.37 -3.36
C LEU A 30 -9.37 8.34 -2.23
N ALA A 31 -9.98 7.85 -1.15
CA ALA A 31 -10.32 8.67 0.01
C ALA A 31 -9.06 9.27 0.66
N PHE A 32 -8.02 8.45 0.86
CA PHE A 32 -6.70 8.90 1.31
C PHE A 32 -6.11 9.97 0.37
N SER A 33 -6.15 9.72 -0.94
CA SER A 33 -5.60 10.64 -1.94
C SER A 33 -6.31 11.98 -1.95
N PHE A 34 -7.64 11.96 -1.89
CA PHE A 34 -8.45 13.16 -1.78
C PHE A 34 -8.12 13.96 -0.51
N PHE A 35 -8.08 13.27 0.64
CA PHE A 35 -7.75 13.90 1.91
C PHE A 35 -6.35 14.53 1.91
N TYR A 36 -5.34 13.80 1.41
CA TYR A 36 -3.96 14.29 1.35
C TYR A 36 -3.85 15.52 0.43
N VAL A 37 -4.38 15.43 -0.79
CA VAL A 37 -4.31 16.52 -1.78
C VAL A 37 -5.01 17.78 -1.26
N LYS A 38 -6.14 17.63 -0.56
CA LYS A 38 -6.91 18.77 -0.02
C LYS A 38 -6.19 19.49 1.13
N ASN A 39 -5.47 18.76 1.99
CA ASN A 39 -4.98 19.31 3.26
C ASN A 39 -3.45 19.49 3.34
N TYR A 40 -2.68 18.66 2.63
CA TYR A 40 -1.23 18.52 2.84
C TYR A 40 -0.40 18.68 1.55
N LYS A 41 -1.03 18.86 0.38
CA LYS A 41 -0.32 19.17 -0.86
C LYS A 41 0.57 20.41 -0.67
N GLY A 42 1.81 20.31 -1.15
CA GLY A 42 2.76 21.44 -1.22
C GLY A 42 4.10 21.13 -0.54
N GLU A 43 4.09 20.24 0.45
CA GLU A 43 5.31 19.79 1.12
C GLU A 43 6.01 18.70 0.29
N LEU A 44 7.26 18.96 -0.15
CA LEU A 44 7.99 18.03 -1.02
C LEU A 44 8.11 16.63 -0.41
N LEU A 45 8.50 16.55 0.88
CA LEU A 45 8.69 15.29 1.58
C LEU A 45 7.39 14.47 1.63
N GLY A 46 6.28 15.12 1.96
CA GLY A 46 4.96 14.51 1.99
C GLY A 46 4.50 14.10 0.60
N ASN A 47 4.77 14.91 -0.43
CA ASN A 47 4.36 14.62 -1.81
C ASN A 47 5.10 13.39 -2.35
N VAL A 48 6.38 13.23 -2.00
CA VAL A 48 7.15 12.00 -2.30
C VAL A 48 6.52 10.82 -1.58
N GLY A 49 6.22 10.96 -0.28
CA GLY A 49 5.57 9.90 0.49
C GLY A 49 4.20 9.50 -0.07
N PHE A 50 3.38 10.48 -0.43
CA PHE A 50 2.09 10.31 -1.08
C PHE A 50 2.22 9.55 -2.40
N GLY A 51 3.19 9.95 -3.24
CA GLY A 51 3.48 9.26 -4.50
C GLY A 51 3.86 7.79 -4.29
N LEU A 52 4.70 7.49 -3.29
CA LEU A 52 5.09 6.11 -2.95
C LEU A 52 3.88 5.26 -2.53
N ILE A 53 2.98 5.79 -1.69
CA ILE A 53 1.76 5.08 -1.27
C ILE A 53 0.85 4.81 -2.47
N VAL A 54 0.61 5.82 -3.31
CA VAL A 54 -0.28 5.68 -4.47
C VAL A 54 0.27 4.67 -5.47
N ILE A 55 1.54 4.79 -5.84
CA ILE A 55 2.16 3.87 -6.80
C ILE A 55 2.24 2.46 -6.23
N GLY A 56 2.75 2.29 -5.00
CA GLY A 56 2.84 0.98 -4.35
C GLY A 56 1.47 0.32 -4.17
N GLY A 57 0.49 1.10 -3.70
CA GLY A 57 -0.90 0.64 -3.54
C GLY A 57 -1.53 0.20 -4.86
N MET A 58 -1.37 0.99 -5.93
CA MET A 58 -1.86 0.64 -7.27
C MET A 58 -1.21 -0.63 -7.80
N MET A 59 0.10 -0.82 -7.59
CA MET A 59 0.80 -2.02 -8.05
C MET A 59 0.35 -3.29 -7.31
N ASN A 60 0.21 -3.22 -5.98
CA ASN A 60 -0.36 -4.32 -5.19
C ASN A 60 -1.80 -4.63 -5.62
N LEU A 61 -2.64 -3.61 -5.82
CA LEU A 61 -4.01 -3.80 -6.29
C LEU A 61 -4.09 -4.37 -7.71
N SER A 62 -3.15 -4.00 -8.58
CA SER A 62 -3.06 -4.57 -9.93
C SER A 62 -2.81 -6.08 -9.89
N GLN A 63 -1.97 -6.55 -8.96
CA GLN A 63 -1.73 -7.98 -8.78
C GLN A 63 -2.95 -8.70 -8.23
N TRP A 64 -3.60 -8.16 -7.19
CA TRP A 64 -4.85 -8.72 -6.69
C TRP A 64 -5.93 -8.83 -7.77
N SER A 65 -6.08 -7.80 -8.60
CA SER A 65 -7.08 -7.77 -9.67
C SER A 65 -6.77 -8.76 -10.81
N LYS A 66 -5.50 -8.94 -11.18
CA LYS A 66 -5.09 -9.81 -12.29
C LYS A 66 -4.93 -11.27 -11.90
N TYR A 67 -4.36 -11.52 -10.73
CA TYR A 67 -3.88 -12.84 -10.31
C TYR A 67 -4.62 -13.39 -9.09
N GLY A 68 -5.40 -12.55 -8.39
CA GLY A 68 -6.05 -12.94 -7.14
C GLY A 68 -5.10 -13.15 -5.97
N CYS A 69 -3.82 -12.82 -6.14
CA CYS A 69 -2.77 -12.91 -5.13
C CYS A 69 -1.73 -11.80 -5.36
N VAL A 70 -0.87 -11.59 -4.36
CA VAL A 70 0.30 -10.72 -4.45
C VAL A 70 1.58 -11.57 -4.35
N HIS A 71 2.56 -11.24 -5.18
CA HIS A 71 3.86 -11.89 -5.21
C HIS A 71 4.78 -11.28 -4.14
N ASP A 72 4.99 -12.02 -3.06
CA ASP A 72 5.90 -11.65 -1.98
C ASP A 72 7.20 -12.44 -2.10
N PHE A 73 8.33 -11.73 -2.10
CA PHE A 73 9.63 -12.34 -2.43
C PHE A 73 10.78 -11.92 -1.54
N ILE A 74 10.57 -10.95 -0.66
CA ILE A 74 11.53 -10.53 0.35
C ILE A 74 11.15 -11.18 1.67
N ASN A 75 12.10 -11.86 2.31
CA ASN A 75 11.91 -12.53 3.59
C ASN A 75 12.63 -11.76 4.72
N PHE A 76 11.90 -11.33 5.74
CA PHE A 76 12.47 -10.75 6.95
C PHE A 76 12.88 -11.83 7.96
N PHE A 77 14.07 -12.41 7.81
CA PHE A 77 14.66 -13.40 8.74
C PHE A 77 13.72 -14.57 9.13
N GLY A 78 12.81 -14.97 8.25
CA GLY A 78 11.83 -16.04 8.46
C GLY A 78 10.54 -15.62 9.18
N LEU A 79 10.37 -14.33 9.52
CA LEU A 79 9.21 -13.85 10.29
C LEU A 79 8.02 -13.50 9.39
N PHE A 80 8.25 -12.81 8.28
CA PHE A 80 7.20 -12.44 7.32
C PHE A 80 7.78 -12.21 5.92
N PHE A 81 6.92 -12.37 4.92
CA PHE A 81 7.22 -12.08 3.52
C PHE A 81 6.56 -10.76 3.11
N PHE A 82 7.24 -10.01 2.26
CA PHE A 82 6.76 -8.75 1.70
C PHE A 82 7.41 -8.51 0.34
N ASN A 83 6.95 -7.50 -0.37
CA ASN A 83 7.48 -7.13 -1.68
C ASN A 83 7.94 -5.65 -1.71
N HIS A 84 8.42 -5.23 -2.88
CA HIS A 84 8.90 -3.85 -3.08
C HIS A 84 7.78 -2.81 -2.90
N TYR A 85 6.54 -3.14 -3.26
CA TYR A 85 5.39 -2.24 -3.12
C TYR A 85 5.00 -2.05 -1.66
N ASP A 86 5.12 -3.09 -0.83
CA ASP A 86 4.91 -2.97 0.62
C ASP A 86 5.95 -2.04 1.26
N LEU A 87 7.21 -2.12 0.81
CA LEU A 87 8.25 -1.17 1.23
C LEU A 87 7.93 0.26 0.79
N MET A 88 7.51 0.46 -0.45
CA MET A 88 7.10 1.78 -0.95
C MET A 88 5.97 2.36 -0.12
N ILE A 89 4.92 1.58 0.15
CA ILE A 89 3.80 2.00 0.99
C ILE A 89 4.29 2.33 2.40
N THR A 90 5.10 1.46 3.02
CA THR A 90 5.60 1.66 4.39
C THR A 90 6.45 2.92 4.51
N ILE A 91 7.42 3.13 3.62
CA ILE A 91 8.25 4.33 3.57
C ILE A 91 7.37 5.55 3.31
N GLY A 92 6.43 5.45 2.37
CA GLY A 92 5.52 6.53 2.03
C GLY A 92 4.66 6.97 3.21
N ILE A 93 4.13 6.02 4.00
CA ILE A 93 3.38 6.30 5.23
C ILE A 93 4.24 7.08 6.22
N ILE A 94 5.48 6.65 6.45
CA ILE A 94 6.41 7.34 7.36
C ILE A 94 6.62 8.80 6.92
N LEU A 95 6.87 9.05 5.63
CA LEU A 95 7.07 10.40 5.10
C LEU A 95 5.83 11.30 5.22
N VAL A 96 4.65 10.74 4.94
CA VAL A 96 3.37 11.45 5.08
C VAL A 96 3.08 11.77 6.55
N VAL A 97 3.29 10.82 7.46
CA VAL A 97 3.11 11.02 8.91
C VAL A 97 4.02 12.12 9.45
N ILE A 98 5.32 12.10 9.08
CA ILE A 98 6.26 13.18 9.43
C ILE A 98 5.75 14.54 8.93
N THR A 99 5.24 14.58 7.70
CA THR A 99 4.71 15.82 7.11
C THR A 99 3.49 16.33 7.88
N ILE A 100 2.56 15.44 8.25
CA ILE A 100 1.38 15.78 9.04
C ILE A 100 1.79 16.30 10.43
N TRP A 101 2.76 15.64 11.08
CA TRP A 101 3.26 16.07 12.40
C TRP A 101 3.98 17.42 12.37
N LYS A 102 4.70 17.75 11.29
CA LYS A 102 5.38 19.05 11.17
C LYS A 102 4.44 20.22 10.89
N LYS A 103 3.27 19.96 10.31
CA LYS A 103 2.28 20.99 9.95
C LYS A 103 1.28 21.29 11.09
N LYS A 104 1.23 20.43 12.10
CA LYS A 104 0.45 20.61 13.32
C LYS A 104 1.22 21.45 14.33
#